data_AF-A0A7C6TM43-F1
#
_entry.id   AF-A0A7C6TM43-F1
#
_cell.length_a   1.000
_cell.length_b   1.000
_cell.length_c   1.000
_cell.angle_alpha   90.00
_cell.angle_beta   90.00
_cell.angle_gamma   90.00
#
_symmetry.space_group_name_H-M   'P 1'
#
loop_
_entity.id
_entity.type
_entity.pdbx_description
1 polymer ?
#
loop_
_entity_poly.entity_id
_entity_poly.type
_entity_poly.pdbx_seq_one_letter_code
_entity_poly.pdbx_strand_id
1 'polypeptide(L)'
;MQTRRIRPRTAAAGLGACAALSLFAPLLSPTSAMAADAPAELYEGHVQVDRGKAADPQKFTGQVFDDVNENSKLDGDEKGVSGVAVSNGVDVVQTDGEGRYELPVRENMTVS
;
A
#
# COMPACT_ATOMS: atom_id res chain seq x y z
N MET A 1 -58.49 46.34 16.34
CA MET A 1 -59.07 47.68 16.10
C MET A 1 -58.17 48.45 15.13
N GLN A 2 -58.78 48.95 14.06
CA GLN A 2 -58.36 49.97 13.08
C GLN A 2 -56.99 49.89 12.40
N THR A 3 -57.05 49.29 11.22
CA THR A 3 -56.34 49.66 9.98
C THR A 3 -56.54 51.14 9.58
N ARG A 4 -55.45 51.82 9.20
CA ARG A 4 -55.45 52.98 8.29
C ARG A 4 -54.30 52.76 7.29
N ARG A 5 -54.62 52.44 6.03
CA ARG A 5 -54.70 53.35 4.86
C ARG A 5 -53.41 54.17 4.73
N ILE A 6 -52.67 54.05 3.63
CA ILE A 6 -52.85 54.86 2.40
C ILE A 6 -52.07 54.16 1.23
N ARG A 7 -52.69 54.10 0.04
CA ARG A 7 -52.09 53.75 -1.28
C ARG A 7 -51.61 55.06 -1.98
N PRO A 8 -51.06 55.08 -3.22
CA PRO A 8 -50.25 54.15 -4.03
C PRO A 8 -49.04 54.87 -4.69
N ARG A 9 -48.43 54.21 -5.70
CA ARG A 9 -47.68 54.71 -6.89
C ARG A 9 -46.15 54.62 -6.74
N THR A 10 -45.51 53.60 -7.31
CA THR A 10 -45.08 53.40 -8.72
C THR A 10 -44.05 54.39 -9.23
N ALA A 11 -43.04 53.79 -9.89
CA ALA A 11 -42.07 54.33 -10.83
C ALA A 11 -40.89 55.07 -10.20
N ALA A 12 -39.65 54.56 -10.27
CA ALA A 12 -38.80 54.19 -11.41
C ALA A 12 -37.80 55.31 -11.76
N ALA A 13 -36.67 54.87 -12.32
CA ALA A 13 -35.56 55.64 -12.87
C ALA A 13 -34.63 56.28 -11.82
N GLY A 14 -33.31 56.16 -11.92
CA GLY A 14 -32.51 55.65 -13.02
C GLY A 14 -31.02 55.66 -12.70
N LEU A 15 -30.30 54.92 -13.53
CA LEU A 15 -28.93 55.10 -14.01
C LEU A 15 -27.94 55.92 -13.15
N GLY A 16 -26.88 55.24 -12.74
CA GLY A 16 -25.64 55.87 -12.30
C GLY A 16 -24.54 54.84 -12.11
N ALA A 17 -23.90 54.43 -13.20
CA ALA A 17 -22.74 53.57 -13.18
C ALA A 17 -21.49 54.32 -12.68
N CYS A 18 -20.54 53.54 -12.16
CA CYS A 18 -19.11 53.84 -11.98
C CYS A 18 -18.69 54.60 -10.71
N ALA A 19 -18.29 53.84 -9.70
CA ALA A 19 -16.95 53.98 -9.12
C ALA A 19 -16.54 52.62 -8.55
N ALA A 20 -15.71 51.88 -9.30
CA ALA A 20 -15.14 50.63 -8.86
C ALA A 20 -14.20 50.89 -7.68
N LEU A 21 -14.61 50.45 -6.49
CA LEU A 21 -13.71 50.30 -5.35
C LEU A 21 -12.88 49.03 -5.63
N SER A 22 -11.66 49.19 -6.11
CA SER A 22 -10.71 48.08 -6.24
C SER A 22 -10.33 47.58 -4.85
N LEU A 23 -11.05 46.57 -4.37
CA LEU A 23 -10.63 45.77 -3.23
C LEU A 23 -9.33 45.05 -3.61
N PHE A 24 -8.24 45.48 -2.98
CA PHE A 24 -6.98 44.73 -2.97
C PHE A 24 -7.19 43.49 -2.09
N ALA A 25 -7.72 42.42 -2.67
CA ALA A 25 -7.76 41.13 -2.02
C ALA A 25 -6.33 40.56 -2.01
N PRO A 26 -5.74 40.24 -0.84
CA PRO A 26 -4.50 39.49 -0.85
C PRO A 26 -4.81 38.13 -1.47
N LEU A 27 -4.18 37.83 -2.61
CA LEU A 27 -4.11 36.47 -3.14
C LEU A 27 -3.36 35.62 -2.10
N LEU A 28 -4.09 34.99 -1.19
CA LEU A 28 -3.61 33.81 -0.51
C LEU A 28 -3.45 32.76 -1.61
N SER A 29 -2.24 32.62 -2.13
CA SER A 29 -1.86 31.40 -2.83
C SER A 29 -2.14 30.24 -1.86
N PRO A 30 -2.97 29.25 -2.22
CA PRO A 30 -3.00 28.03 -1.44
C PRO A 30 -1.60 27.44 -1.56
N THR A 31 -0.82 27.47 -0.46
CA THR A 31 0.29 26.54 -0.36
C THR A 31 -0.37 25.18 -0.39
N SER A 32 -0.23 24.47 -1.50
CA SER A 32 -0.66 23.09 -1.57
C SER A 32 0.14 22.35 -0.51
N ALA A 33 -0.53 21.94 0.56
CA ALA A 33 0.03 20.93 1.44
C ALA A 33 0.37 19.75 0.54
N MET A 34 1.66 19.47 0.37
CA MET A 34 2.11 18.24 -0.24
C MET A 34 1.51 17.14 0.65
N ALA A 35 0.50 16.44 0.15
CA ALA A 35 0.10 15.19 0.74
C ALA A 35 1.37 14.36 0.83
N ALA A 36 1.77 13.98 2.04
CA ALA A 36 2.76 12.93 2.19
C ALA A 36 2.27 11.77 1.31
N ASP A 37 3.16 11.26 0.47
CA ASP A 37 2.89 10.09 -0.35
C ASP A 37 2.21 9.04 0.53
N ALA A 38 1.15 8.40 0.02
CA ALA A 38 0.48 7.36 0.78
C ALA A 38 1.56 6.35 1.23
N PRO A 39 1.50 5.83 2.48
CA PRO A 39 2.49 4.84 2.89
C PRO A 39 2.51 3.75 1.83
N ALA A 40 3.73 3.33 1.42
CA ALA A 40 3.90 2.17 0.55
C ALA A 40 2.93 1.08 1.03
N GLU A 41 2.10 0.56 0.12
CA GLU A 41 1.12 -0.46 0.49
C GLU A 41 1.88 -1.57 1.23
N LEU A 42 1.38 -1.96 2.41
CA LEU A 42 2.08 -2.94 3.23
C LEU A 42 2.17 -4.24 2.45
N TYR A 43 3.39 -4.65 2.13
CA TYR A 43 3.62 -5.88 1.40
C TYR A 43 3.24 -7.11 2.25
N GLU A 44 2.34 -7.95 1.73
CA GLU A 44 1.99 -9.26 2.25
C GLU A 44 2.50 -10.34 1.29
N GLY A 45 3.62 -10.97 1.62
CA GLY A 45 4.22 -12.03 0.81
C GLY A 45 3.55 -13.40 0.96
N HIS A 46 3.69 -14.23 -0.06
CA HIS A 46 3.25 -15.62 -0.08
C HIS A 46 4.41 -16.59 -0.30
N VAL A 47 4.21 -17.86 0.07
CA VAL A 47 5.18 -18.93 -0.21
C VAL A 47 4.99 -19.43 -1.64
N GLN A 48 6.04 -19.34 -2.45
CA GLN A 48 6.10 -20.05 -3.72
C GLN A 48 6.19 -21.57 -3.48
N VAL A 49 5.28 -22.34 -4.11
CA VAL A 49 5.26 -23.80 -4.02
C VAL A 49 5.54 -24.42 -5.39
N ASP A 50 6.70 -25.05 -5.52
CA ASP A 50 7.06 -25.80 -6.72
C ASP A 50 6.52 -27.24 -6.61
N ARG A 51 5.44 -27.53 -7.34
CA ARG A 51 4.76 -28.85 -7.34
C ARG A 51 5.45 -29.90 -8.22
N GLY A 52 6.73 -29.71 -8.50
CA GLY A 52 7.55 -30.65 -9.27
C GLY A 52 7.84 -31.93 -8.47
N LYS A 53 8.45 -32.91 -9.15
CA LYS A 53 8.96 -34.10 -8.46
C LYS A 53 10.24 -33.73 -7.69
N ALA A 54 10.24 -33.95 -6.38
CA ALA A 54 11.43 -33.77 -5.56
C ALA A 54 12.56 -34.73 -6.01
N ALA A 55 13.80 -34.24 -5.94
CA ALA A 55 14.98 -35.05 -6.22
C ALA A 55 15.15 -36.18 -5.18
N ASP A 56 14.84 -35.87 -3.91
CA ASP A 56 14.78 -36.82 -2.81
C ASP A 56 13.43 -36.67 -2.07
N PRO A 57 12.53 -37.67 -2.11
CA PRO A 57 11.24 -37.60 -1.43
C PRO A 57 11.33 -37.68 0.09
N GLN A 58 12.52 -37.93 0.67
CA GLN A 58 12.76 -37.92 2.12
C GLN A 58 13.24 -36.56 2.63
N LYS A 59 13.29 -35.53 1.76
CA LYS A 59 13.79 -34.21 2.10
C LYS A 59 12.86 -33.10 1.62
N PHE A 60 12.68 -32.09 2.47
CA PHE A 60 12.14 -30.79 2.11
C PHE A 60 13.29 -29.85 1.81
N THR A 61 13.36 -29.37 0.59
CA THR A 61 14.34 -28.36 0.15
C THR A 61 13.63 -27.08 -0.21
N GLY A 62 14.30 -25.95 0.03
CA GLY A 62 13.81 -24.65 -0.41
C GLY A 62 14.89 -23.59 -0.30
N GLN A 63 14.49 -22.35 -0.56
CA GLN A 63 15.34 -21.18 -0.50
C GLN A 63 14.57 -20.01 0.12
N VAL A 64 15.21 -19.29 1.03
CA VAL A 64 14.72 -18.00 1.54
C VAL A 64 15.44 -16.91 0.77
N PHE A 65 14.69 -15.93 0.26
CA PHE A 65 15.22 -14.87 -0.59
C PHE A 65 14.62 -13.50 -0.22
N ASP A 66 15.30 -12.45 -0.64
CA ASP A 66 14.88 -11.06 -0.54
C ASP A 66 14.03 -10.71 -1.77
N ASP A 67 12.71 -10.69 -1.57
CA ASP A 67 11.70 -10.40 -2.60
C ASP A 67 11.59 -8.89 -2.83
N VAL A 68 12.57 -8.36 -3.58
CA VAL A 68 12.72 -6.92 -3.79
C VAL A 68 11.67 -6.33 -4.71
N ASN A 69 10.97 -7.17 -5.47
CA ASN A 69 9.94 -6.76 -6.42
C ASN A 69 8.50 -7.06 -5.95
N GLU A 70 8.37 -7.63 -4.75
CA GLU A 70 7.12 -7.87 -4.04
C GLU A 70 6.15 -8.80 -4.79
N ASN A 71 6.66 -9.83 -5.47
CA ASN A 71 5.84 -10.72 -6.31
C ASN A 71 5.65 -12.15 -5.76
N SER A 72 6.26 -12.45 -4.60
CA SER A 72 6.22 -13.74 -3.90
C SER A 72 6.78 -14.93 -4.68
N LYS A 73 7.68 -14.68 -5.64
CA LYS A 73 8.36 -15.70 -6.43
C LYS A 73 9.83 -15.37 -6.50
N LEU A 74 10.64 -16.41 -6.41
CA LEU A 74 12.07 -16.27 -6.58
C LEU A 74 12.39 -15.92 -8.04
N ASP A 75 12.90 -14.71 -8.25
CA ASP A 75 13.44 -14.26 -9.52
C ASP A 75 14.98 -14.33 -9.56
N GLY A 76 15.56 -14.29 -10.76
CA GLY A 76 16.99 -14.54 -10.97
C GLY A 76 17.92 -13.44 -10.41
N ASP A 77 17.39 -12.25 -10.16
CA ASP A 77 18.09 -11.10 -9.58
C ASP A 77 17.93 -11.00 -8.05
N GLU A 78 17.12 -11.87 -7.46
CA GLU A 78 16.85 -11.89 -6.03
C GLU A 78 17.89 -12.68 -5.27
N LYS A 79 18.28 -12.16 -4.10
CA LYS A 79 19.36 -12.73 -3.31
C LYS A 79 18.81 -13.66 -2.24
N GLY A 80 19.45 -14.80 -2.08
CA GLY A 80 19.21 -15.67 -0.94
C GLY A 80 19.58 -15.02 0.40
N VAL A 81 18.84 -15.33 1.45
CA VAL A 81 19.04 -14.80 2.80
C VAL A 81 19.60 -15.89 3.70
N SER A 82 20.83 -15.70 4.17
CA SER A 82 21.55 -16.66 5.03
C SER A 82 21.16 -16.58 6.50
N GLY A 83 21.30 -17.69 7.23
CA GLY A 83 21.13 -17.73 8.68
C GLY A 83 19.67 -17.70 9.15
N VAL A 84 18.70 -17.79 8.24
CA VAL A 84 17.28 -17.84 8.57
C VAL A 84 16.95 -19.21 9.12
N ALA A 85 16.32 -19.25 10.30
CA ALA A 85 15.86 -20.49 10.90
C ALA A 85 14.59 -20.99 10.20
N VAL A 86 14.63 -22.21 9.67
CA VAL A 86 13.50 -22.88 9.02
C VAL A 86 13.19 -24.16 9.77
N SER A 87 11.90 -24.44 10.00
CA SER A 87 11.44 -25.60 10.77
C SER A 87 10.37 -26.41 10.05
N ASN A 88 10.41 -27.72 10.23
CA ASN A 88 9.35 -28.65 9.86
C ASN A 88 8.41 -28.97 11.05
N GLY A 89 8.47 -28.18 12.14
CA GLY A 89 7.72 -28.39 13.37
C GLY A 89 8.44 -29.27 14.42
N VAL A 90 9.57 -29.90 14.07
CA VAL A 90 10.37 -30.71 15.00
C VAL A 90 11.86 -30.43 14.89
N ASP A 91 12.40 -30.40 13.67
CA ASP A 91 13.76 -29.98 13.38
C ASP A 91 13.80 -28.48 13.04
N VAL A 92 14.95 -27.87 13.27
CA VAL A 92 15.24 -26.49 12.87
C VAL A 92 16.63 -26.48 12.22
N VAL A 93 16.72 -25.89 11.03
CA VAL A 93 18.00 -25.67 10.32
C VAL A 93 18.16 -24.19 10.02
N GLN A 94 19.39 -23.75 9.73
CA GLN A 94 19.64 -22.41 9.22
C GLN A 94 19.94 -22.47 7.72
N THR A 95 19.49 -21.46 6.99
CA THR A 95 19.81 -21.31 5.57
C THR A 95 21.30 -21.05 5.36
N ASP A 96 21.83 -21.56 4.26
CA ASP A 96 23.23 -21.36 3.86
C ASP A 96 23.48 -19.95 3.28
N GLY A 97 24.70 -19.70 2.78
CA GLY A 97 25.09 -18.41 2.21
C GLY A 97 24.30 -17.99 0.97
N GLU A 98 23.62 -18.93 0.32
CA GLU A 98 22.72 -18.67 -0.81
C GLU A 98 21.26 -18.79 -0.38
N GLY A 99 20.95 -18.85 0.92
CA GLY A 99 19.58 -18.92 1.42
C GLY A 99 18.93 -20.30 1.33
N ARG A 100 19.66 -21.35 0.92
CA ARG A 100 19.08 -22.68 0.76
C ARG A 100 19.00 -23.42 2.09
N TYR A 101 18.00 -24.28 2.22
CA TYR A 101 17.85 -25.18 3.35
C TYR A 101 17.41 -26.57 2.91
N GLU A 102 17.66 -27.54 3.78
CA GLU A 102 17.21 -28.91 3.65
C GLU A 102 16.74 -29.44 5.02
N LEU A 103 15.55 -30.02 5.08
CA LEU A 103 14.95 -30.62 6.27
C LEU A 103 14.52 -32.06 5.97
N PRO A 104 14.61 -33.00 6.92
CA PRO A 104 14.09 -34.35 6.71
C PRO A 104 12.55 -34.33 6.69
N VAL A 105 11.98 -35.17 5.82
CA VAL A 105 10.56 -35.54 5.88
C VAL A 105 10.41 -36.61 6.96
N ARG A 106 9.38 -36.48 7.80
CA ARG A 106 9.05 -37.48 8.83
C ARG A 106 7.70 -38.11 8.57
N GLU A 107 7.51 -39.30 9.13
CA GLU A 107 6.19 -39.95 9.16
C GLU A 107 5.16 -39.02 9.81
N ASN A 108 3.94 -39.04 9.27
CA ASN A 108 2.80 -38.23 9.72
C ASN A 108 3.00 -36.70 9.65
N MET A 109 3.98 -36.24 8.86
CA MET A 109 4.09 -34.83 8.52
C MET A 109 3.11 -34.50 7.38
N THR A 110 2.13 -33.65 7.67
CA THR A 110 1.27 -33.08 6.63
C THR A 110 1.87 -31.76 6.18
N VAL A 111 2.05 -31.62 4.86
CA VAL A 111 2.40 -30.35 4.22
C VAL A 111 1.29 -30.04 3.23
N SER A 112 0.59 -28.92 3.44
CA SER A 112 -0.56 -28.48 2.64
C SER A 112 -0.34 -27.07 2.12
#